data_AF-D0A3L5-F1
#
_entry.id   AF-D0A3L5-F1
#
_cell.length_a   1.000
_cell.length_b   1.000
_cell.length_c   1.000
_cell.angle_alpha   90.00
_cell.angle_beta   90.00
_cell.angle_gamma   90.00
#
_symmetry.space_group_name_H-M   'P 1'
#
loop_
_entity.id
_entity.type
_entity.pdbx_description
1 polymer ?
#
loop_
_entity_poly.entity_id
_entity_poly.type
_entity_poly.pdbx_seq_one_letter_code
_entity_poly.pdbx_strand_id
1 'polypeptide(L)'
;MNKEKVDRRLDLVGSSAGSIISVATWCALHASSVDVIMGAINERMQDPATSASTRCALLYVVHELLLTCAANGVPEAGKRRVLTAVSRVIPEAVTAVRALSPADSDEFERGLSKVASWWSLLNIFPRVWIDQLGARNDEVPSSESVAGASMSAQLRYIAGLMSRYNEAKEEWLRALQTSPERAATLRGEAQQWLASVRAAVENKLEGGGSLATWLSAELSVLTGSAPNPGGSFVGKEEEDDVLGSFFQKGK
;
A
#
# COMPACT_ATOMS: atom_id res chain seq x y z
N MET A 1 15.55 24.11 -11.53
CA MET A 1 15.25 23.68 -12.93
C MET A 1 14.15 24.57 -13.49
N ASN A 2 14.16 24.93 -14.77
CA ASN A 2 13.09 25.78 -15.36
C ASN A 2 11.94 24.92 -15.92
N LYS A 3 10.73 25.49 -15.93
CA LYS A 3 9.49 24.82 -16.35
C LYS A 3 9.54 24.33 -17.79
N GLU A 4 10.05 25.14 -18.72
CA GLU A 4 10.15 24.76 -20.14
C GLU A 4 10.96 23.48 -20.41
N LYS A 5 11.99 23.18 -19.60
CA LYS A 5 12.76 21.93 -19.75
C LYS A 5 11.94 20.74 -19.27
N VAL A 6 11.14 20.93 -18.22
CA VAL A 6 10.21 19.90 -17.73
C VAL A 6 9.15 19.63 -18.79
N ASP A 7 8.53 20.67 -19.35
CA ASP A 7 7.50 20.51 -20.38
C ASP A 7 8.02 19.74 -21.59
N ARG A 8 9.19 20.13 -22.12
CA ARG A 8 9.85 19.42 -23.21
C ARG A 8 10.14 17.96 -22.88
N ARG A 9 10.41 17.63 -21.62
CA ARG A 9 10.63 16.25 -21.20
C ARG A 9 9.32 15.48 -21.11
N LEU A 10 8.28 16.10 -20.57
CA LEU A 10 6.94 15.52 -20.49
C LEU A 10 6.31 15.30 -21.87
N ASP A 11 6.72 16.05 -22.90
CA ASP A 11 6.27 15.84 -24.29
C ASP A 11 6.71 14.48 -24.86
N LEU A 12 7.72 13.84 -24.23
CA LEU A 12 8.19 12.51 -24.61
C LEU A 12 7.35 11.39 -23.97
N VAL A 13 6.38 11.71 -23.12
CA VAL A 13 5.52 10.72 -22.46
C VAL A 13 4.57 10.13 -23.51
N GLY A 14 4.81 8.87 -23.86
CA GLY A 14 3.92 8.07 -24.67
C GLY A 14 3.27 6.95 -23.85
N SER A 15 2.59 6.04 -24.55
CA SER A 15 1.96 4.85 -23.94
C SER A 15 2.93 3.69 -23.68
N SER A 16 4.19 3.80 -24.12
CA SER A 16 5.18 2.73 -23.97
C SER A 16 5.87 2.79 -22.60
N ALA A 17 6.14 1.63 -22.01
CA ALA A 17 6.89 1.52 -20.76
C ALA A 17 8.26 2.22 -20.85
N GLY A 18 8.95 2.10 -21.99
CA GLY A 18 10.24 2.76 -22.20
C GLY A 18 10.16 4.29 -22.13
N SER A 19 9.10 4.90 -22.69
CA SER A 19 8.91 6.36 -22.59
C SER A 19 8.62 6.80 -21.16
N ILE A 20 7.75 6.07 -20.45
CA ILE A 20 7.38 6.34 -19.06
C ILE A 20 8.61 6.25 -18.15
N ILE A 21 9.33 5.14 -18.20
CA ILE A 21 10.53 4.89 -17.38
C ILE A 21 11.62 5.93 -17.69
N SER A 22 11.83 6.26 -18.96
CA SER A 22 12.83 7.27 -19.36
C SER A 22 12.52 8.65 -18.80
N VAL A 23 11.25 9.09 -18.84
CA VAL A 23 10.83 10.38 -18.28
C VAL A 23 10.90 10.34 -16.76
N ALA A 24 10.41 9.29 -16.11
CA ALA A 24 10.45 9.11 -14.66
C ALA A 24 11.88 9.10 -14.11
N THR A 25 12.80 8.40 -14.79
CA THR A 25 14.23 8.36 -14.44
C THR A 25 14.85 9.76 -14.48
N TRP A 26 14.53 10.52 -15.53
CA TRP A 26 14.99 11.90 -15.63
C TRP A 26 14.42 12.78 -14.51
N CYS A 27 13.13 12.64 -14.18
CA CYS A 27 12.51 13.34 -13.05
C CYS A 27 13.19 13.01 -11.72
N ALA A 28 13.58 11.74 -11.52
CA ALA A 28 14.28 11.28 -10.31
C ALA A 28 15.66 11.92 -10.17
N LEU A 29 16.42 12.04 -11.28
CA LEU A 29 17.71 12.76 -11.30
C LEU A 29 17.56 14.24 -10.92
N HIS A 30 16.37 14.81 -11.14
CA HIS A 30 16.05 16.19 -10.84
C HIS A 30 15.07 16.34 -9.66
N ALA A 31 15.03 15.37 -8.73
CA ALA A 31 14.15 15.36 -7.56
C ALA A 31 14.28 16.62 -6.68
N SER A 32 15.41 17.33 -6.72
CA SER A 32 15.58 18.62 -6.02
C SER A 32 14.65 19.73 -6.54
N SER A 33 14.13 19.58 -7.75
CA SER A 33 13.18 20.49 -8.40
C SER A 33 11.79 19.85 -8.55
N VAL A 34 11.43 18.91 -7.68
CA VAL A 34 10.18 18.14 -7.79
C VAL A 34 8.92 19.00 -7.76
N ASP A 35 8.90 20.14 -7.06
CA ASP A 35 7.75 21.04 -7.08
C ASP A 35 7.45 21.58 -8.48
N VAL A 36 8.49 21.88 -9.27
CA VAL A 36 8.35 22.32 -10.67
C VAL A 36 7.90 21.16 -11.56
N ILE A 37 8.43 19.96 -11.32
CA ILE A 37 8.05 18.74 -12.05
C ILE A 37 6.58 18.41 -11.82
N MET A 38 6.15 18.31 -10.57
CA MET A 38 4.79 17.98 -10.20
C MET A 38 3.81 19.09 -10.58
N GLY A 39 4.23 20.36 -10.54
CA GLY A 39 3.44 21.47 -11.07
C GLY A 39 3.15 21.32 -12.57
N ALA A 40 4.16 21.01 -13.38
CA ALA A 40 3.97 20.78 -14.82
C ALA A 40 3.11 19.54 -15.12
N ILE A 41 3.28 18.45 -14.35
CA ILE A 41 2.42 17.27 -14.45
C ILE A 41 0.97 17.64 -14.12
N ASN A 42 0.73 18.39 -13.03
CA ASN A 42 -0.60 18.84 -12.62
C ASN A 42 -1.28 19.64 -13.73
N GLU A 43 -0.62 20.70 -14.20
CA GLU A 43 -1.15 21.56 -15.27
C GLU A 43 -1.51 20.75 -16.52
N ARG A 44 -0.65 19.81 -16.92
CA ARG A 44 -0.91 18.96 -18.08
C ARG A 44 -2.06 17.98 -17.86
N MET A 45 -2.21 17.44 -16.66
CA MET A 45 -3.37 16.59 -16.33
C MET A 45 -4.68 17.40 -16.39
N GLN A 46 -4.65 18.65 -15.94
CA GLN A 46 -5.80 19.55 -15.89
C GLN A 46 -6.16 20.19 -17.25
N ASP A 47 -5.24 20.20 -18.21
CA ASP A 47 -5.50 20.76 -19.53
C ASP A 47 -6.61 19.96 -20.25
N PRO A 48 -7.73 20.58 -20.66
CA PRO A 48 -8.78 19.93 -21.43
C PRO A 48 -8.31 19.28 -22.73
N ALA A 49 -7.24 19.79 -23.35
CA ALA A 49 -6.67 19.26 -24.58
C ALA A 49 -5.87 17.96 -24.38
N THR A 50 -5.49 17.62 -23.15
CA THR A 50 -4.77 16.38 -22.86
C THR A 50 -5.72 15.18 -22.97
N SER A 51 -5.31 14.11 -23.65
CA SER A 51 -6.10 12.88 -23.76
C SER A 51 -6.08 12.07 -22.44
N ALA A 52 -7.09 11.21 -22.22
CA ALA A 52 -7.10 10.29 -21.09
C ALA A 52 -5.88 9.36 -21.06
N SER A 53 -5.44 8.86 -22.22
CA SER A 53 -4.26 8.00 -22.34
C SER A 53 -2.98 8.72 -21.88
N THR A 54 -2.81 10.00 -22.20
CA THR A 54 -1.69 10.82 -21.70
C THR A 54 -1.82 11.08 -20.21
N ARG A 55 -3.02 11.41 -19.69
CA ARG A 55 -3.25 11.55 -18.23
C ARG A 55 -2.89 10.27 -17.47
N CYS A 56 -3.24 9.11 -18.01
CA CYS A 56 -2.90 7.80 -17.48
C CYS A 56 -1.37 7.55 -17.53
N ALA A 57 -0.72 7.86 -18.66
CA ALA A 57 0.72 7.76 -18.78
C ALA A 57 1.46 8.67 -17.77
N LEU A 58 0.95 9.86 -17.49
CA LEU A 58 1.48 10.76 -16.46
C LEU A 58 1.35 10.16 -15.05
N LEU A 59 0.24 9.49 -14.72
CA LEU A 59 0.12 8.74 -13.45
C LEU A 59 1.18 7.64 -13.35
N TYR A 60 1.45 6.92 -14.45
CA TYR A 60 2.52 5.92 -14.48
C TYR A 60 3.92 6.53 -14.35
N VAL A 61 4.15 7.71 -14.93
CA VAL A 61 5.41 8.46 -14.71
C VAL A 61 5.59 8.81 -13.25
N VAL A 62 4.53 9.23 -12.55
CA VAL A 62 4.59 9.52 -11.10
C VAL A 62 4.87 8.26 -10.31
N HIS A 63 4.23 7.14 -10.64
CA HIS A 63 4.51 5.85 -10.02
C HIS A 63 5.98 5.44 -10.20
N GLU A 64 6.49 5.45 -11.43
CA GLU A 64 7.88 5.10 -11.72
C GLU A 64 8.88 6.07 -11.10
N LEU A 65 8.54 7.36 -10.99
CA LEU A 65 9.36 8.35 -10.28
C LEU A 65 9.54 7.96 -8.82
N LEU A 66 8.46 7.58 -8.13
CA LEU A 66 8.49 7.14 -6.74
C LEU A 66 9.37 5.89 -6.58
N LEU A 67 9.21 4.90 -7.45
CA LEU A 67 10.02 3.68 -7.42
C LEU A 67 11.49 3.96 -7.71
N THR A 68 11.79 4.78 -8.71
CA THR A 68 13.15 5.14 -9.08
C THR A 68 13.85 5.89 -7.94
N CYS A 69 13.15 6.82 -7.29
CA CYS A 69 13.67 7.52 -6.11
C CYS A 69 13.93 6.56 -4.93
N ALA A 70 13.09 5.52 -4.77
CA ALA A 70 13.29 4.51 -3.73
C ALA A 70 14.47 3.57 -4.04
N ALA A 71 14.67 3.21 -5.31
CA ALA A 71 15.55 2.13 -5.74
C ALA A 71 17.05 2.42 -5.69
N ASN A 72 17.52 3.68 -5.75
CA ASN A 72 18.85 4.19 -5.29
C ASN A 72 19.19 5.54 -5.95
N GLY A 73 20.16 6.28 -5.39
CA GLY A 73 20.77 7.47 -6.03
C GLY A 73 20.16 8.82 -5.70
N VAL A 74 19.03 8.85 -4.99
CA VAL A 74 18.40 10.08 -4.48
C VAL A 74 18.59 10.19 -2.96
N PRO A 75 19.10 11.31 -2.43
CA PRO A 75 19.20 11.51 -0.98
C PRO A 75 17.84 11.41 -0.28
N GLU A 76 17.79 10.97 0.98
CA GLU A 76 16.54 10.84 1.76
C GLU A 76 15.72 12.15 1.81
N ALA A 77 16.38 13.30 1.87
CA ALA A 77 15.72 14.60 1.77
C ALA A 77 15.07 14.85 0.40
N GLY A 78 15.61 14.28 -0.67
CA GLY A 78 15.00 14.27 -2.00
C GLY A 78 13.80 13.34 -2.04
N LYS A 79 13.93 12.10 -1.54
CA LYS A 79 12.83 11.12 -1.49
C LYS A 79 11.62 11.65 -0.73
N ARG A 80 11.83 12.22 0.47
CA ARG A 80 10.77 12.85 1.26
C ARG A 80 10.09 14.00 0.53
N ARG A 81 10.86 14.88 -0.13
CA ARG A 81 10.30 15.97 -0.94
C ARG A 81 9.45 15.46 -2.09
N VAL A 82 9.88 14.40 -2.78
CA VAL A 82 9.09 13.78 -3.85
C VAL A 82 7.78 13.24 -3.30
N LEU A 83 7.82 12.46 -2.22
CA LEU A 83 6.62 11.93 -1.58
C LEU A 83 5.64 13.04 -1.15
N THR A 84 6.15 14.11 -0.53
CA THR A 84 5.33 15.26 -0.10
C THR A 84 4.73 16.02 -1.29
N ALA A 85 5.49 16.21 -2.36
CA ALA A 85 4.99 16.89 -3.56
C ALA A 85 3.89 16.06 -4.23
N VAL A 86 4.09 14.73 -4.35
CA VAL A 86 3.10 13.81 -4.93
C VAL A 86 1.83 13.75 -4.07
N SER A 87 1.96 13.64 -2.74
CA SER A 87 0.80 13.55 -1.84
C SER A 87 -0.07 14.79 -1.86
N ARG A 88 0.51 15.96 -2.12
CA ARG A 88 -0.20 17.23 -2.27
C ARG A 88 -0.88 17.38 -3.63
N VAL A 89 -0.18 17.03 -4.71
CA VAL A 89 -0.60 17.37 -6.08
C VAL A 89 -1.60 16.37 -6.67
N ILE A 90 -1.43 15.07 -6.42
CA ILE A 90 -2.26 14.04 -7.06
C ILE A 90 -3.75 14.15 -6.72
N PRO A 91 -4.17 14.40 -5.46
CA PRO A 91 -5.60 14.51 -5.16
C PRO A 91 -6.26 15.66 -5.94
N GLU A 92 -5.61 16.82 -6.00
CA GLU A 92 -6.08 17.98 -6.76
C GLU A 92 -6.18 17.66 -8.26
N ALA A 93 -5.15 17.04 -8.84
CA ALA A 93 -5.12 16.65 -10.24
C ALA A 93 -6.27 15.67 -10.58
N VAL A 94 -6.51 14.67 -9.73
CA VAL A 94 -7.59 13.69 -9.92
C VAL A 94 -8.95 14.36 -9.88
N THR A 95 -9.21 15.25 -8.91
CA THR A 95 -10.46 16.00 -8.82
C THR A 95 -10.68 16.86 -10.06
N ALA A 96 -9.64 17.55 -10.53
CA ALA A 96 -9.72 18.39 -11.72
C ALA A 96 -9.97 17.56 -12.99
N VAL A 97 -9.29 16.43 -13.18
CA VAL A 97 -9.51 15.55 -14.34
C VAL A 97 -10.95 15.04 -14.40
N ARG A 98 -11.52 14.65 -13.25
CA ARG A 98 -12.92 14.20 -13.15
C ARG A 98 -13.92 15.30 -13.51
N ALA A 99 -13.55 16.57 -13.37
CA ALA A 99 -14.40 17.69 -13.72
C ALA A 99 -14.41 18.01 -15.24
N LEU A 100 -13.46 17.48 -16.02
CA LEU A 100 -13.27 17.89 -17.43
C LEU A 100 -14.26 17.26 -18.42
N SER A 101 -14.71 16.01 -18.24
CA SER A 101 -15.82 15.37 -18.98
C SER A 101 -15.95 13.87 -18.63
N PRO A 102 -17.17 13.28 -18.59
CA PRO A 102 -17.36 11.85 -18.30
C PRO A 102 -16.97 10.90 -19.45
N ALA A 103 -16.89 11.36 -20.70
CA ALA A 103 -16.66 10.48 -21.86
C ALA A 103 -15.25 9.85 -21.91
N ASP A 104 -14.27 10.52 -21.30
CA ASP A 104 -12.87 10.10 -21.23
C ASP A 104 -12.51 9.48 -19.85
N SER A 105 -13.51 9.32 -18.98
CA SER A 105 -13.33 8.95 -17.58
C SER A 105 -12.84 7.50 -17.43
N ASP A 106 -13.27 6.56 -18.26
CA ASP A 106 -13.08 5.12 -17.99
C ASP A 106 -11.63 4.65 -18.16
N GLU A 107 -10.85 5.21 -19.08
CA GLU A 107 -9.44 4.86 -19.23
C GLU A 107 -8.59 5.45 -18.09
N PHE A 108 -8.86 6.71 -17.74
CA PHE A 108 -8.18 7.38 -16.64
C PHE A 108 -8.49 6.70 -15.29
N GLU A 109 -9.77 6.40 -15.01
CA GLU A 109 -10.16 5.73 -13.77
C GLU A 109 -9.52 4.34 -13.64
N ARG A 110 -9.47 3.53 -14.71
CA ARG A 110 -8.73 2.26 -14.68
C ARG A 110 -7.25 2.45 -14.39
N GLY A 111 -6.62 3.46 -14.98
CA GLY A 111 -5.24 3.82 -14.70
C GLY A 111 -5.02 4.21 -13.24
N LEU A 112 -5.91 5.05 -12.70
CA LEU A 112 -5.88 5.50 -11.33
C LEU A 112 -6.08 4.35 -10.34
N SER A 113 -7.06 3.46 -10.57
CA SER A 113 -7.29 2.26 -9.77
C SER A 113 -6.08 1.34 -9.75
N LYS A 114 -5.44 1.15 -10.89
CA LYS A 114 -4.22 0.35 -10.99
C LYS A 114 -3.08 0.95 -10.17
N VAL A 115 -2.80 2.24 -10.33
CA VAL A 115 -1.73 2.94 -9.60
C VAL A 115 -2.01 3.00 -8.10
N ALA A 116 -3.25 3.27 -7.71
CA ALA A 116 -3.69 3.24 -6.31
C ALA A 116 -3.47 1.86 -5.68
N SER A 117 -3.81 0.78 -6.40
CA SER A 117 -3.57 -0.60 -5.94
C SER A 117 -2.08 -0.88 -5.74
N TRP A 118 -1.22 -0.38 -6.63
CA TRP A 118 0.23 -0.52 -6.52
C TRP A 118 0.80 0.25 -5.33
N TRP A 119 0.36 1.50 -5.13
CA TRP A 119 0.80 2.30 -4.00
C TRP A 119 0.33 1.74 -2.66
N SER A 120 -0.87 1.17 -2.60
CA SER A 120 -1.37 0.45 -1.43
C SER A 120 -0.55 -0.81 -1.16
N LEU A 121 -0.28 -1.62 -2.19
CA LEU A 121 0.53 -2.84 -2.08
C LEU A 121 1.96 -2.56 -1.59
N LEU A 122 2.57 -1.48 -2.08
CA LEU A 122 3.93 -1.08 -1.72
C LEU A 122 3.99 -0.22 -0.46
N ASN A 123 2.84 0.05 0.18
CA ASN A 123 2.71 0.91 1.36
C ASN A 123 3.40 2.29 1.16
N ILE A 124 3.25 2.87 -0.03
CA ILE A 124 3.86 4.17 -0.38
C ILE A 124 3.09 5.31 0.29
N PHE A 125 1.76 5.21 0.35
CA PHE A 125 0.88 6.18 0.97
C PHE A 125 -0.08 5.51 1.96
N PRO A 126 -0.54 6.23 3.01
CA PRO A 126 -1.57 5.74 3.91
C PRO A 126 -2.87 5.40 3.17
N ARG A 127 -3.59 4.36 3.59
CA ARG A 127 -4.85 3.94 2.96
C ARG A 127 -5.90 5.04 2.94
N VAL A 128 -6.03 5.80 4.03
CA VAL A 128 -6.95 6.94 4.11
C VAL A 128 -6.69 7.97 3.00
N TRP A 129 -5.43 8.13 2.58
CA TRP A 129 -5.07 9.00 1.45
C TRP A 129 -5.39 8.34 0.11
N ILE A 130 -5.16 7.03 -0.03
CA ILE A 130 -5.55 6.27 -1.23
C ILE A 130 -7.08 6.29 -1.43
N ASP A 131 -7.85 6.11 -0.35
CA ASP A 131 -9.32 6.12 -0.37
C ASP A 131 -9.86 7.50 -0.78
N GLN A 132 -9.18 8.59 -0.40
CA GLN A 132 -9.51 9.95 -0.85
C GLN A 132 -9.39 10.13 -2.37
N LEU A 133 -8.55 9.34 -3.04
CA LEU A 133 -8.49 9.35 -4.50
C LEU A 133 -9.76 8.77 -5.12
N GLY A 134 -10.61 8.07 -4.36
CA GLY A 134 -11.88 7.51 -4.84
C GLY A 134 -11.71 6.54 -6.01
N ALA A 135 -10.52 5.93 -6.14
CA ALA A 135 -10.25 4.99 -7.20
C ALA A 135 -11.17 3.78 -7.00
N ARG A 136 -11.95 3.42 -8.03
CA ARG A 136 -12.81 2.24 -7.95
C ARG A 136 -11.91 1.04 -7.71
N ASN A 137 -12.11 0.32 -6.61
CA ASN A 137 -11.42 -0.94 -6.40
C ASN A 137 -11.81 -1.86 -7.56
N ASP A 138 -10.96 -1.97 -8.58
CA ASP A 138 -11.05 -3.09 -9.52
C ASP A 138 -10.98 -4.32 -8.63
N GLU A 139 -12.06 -5.08 -8.70
CA GLU A 139 -12.36 -6.18 -7.81
C GLU A 139 -11.11 -7.04 -7.60
N VAL A 140 -10.83 -7.34 -6.34
CA VAL A 140 -9.94 -8.45 -6.00
C VAL A 140 -10.39 -9.64 -6.86
N PRO A 141 -9.49 -10.28 -7.63
CA PRO A 141 -9.87 -11.39 -8.49
C PRO A 141 -10.64 -12.39 -7.64
N SER A 142 -11.89 -12.60 -8.00
CA SER A 142 -12.80 -13.50 -7.31
C SER A 142 -12.20 -14.90 -7.27
N SER A 143 -12.51 -15.63 -6.19
CA SER A 143 -12.00 -16.98 -5.87
C SER A 143 -11.95 -17.95 -7.07
N GLU A 144 -12.89 -17.80 -8.01
CA GLU A 144 -13.06 -18.62 -9.21
C GLU A 144 -12.08 -18.30 -10.35
N SER A 145 -11.49 -17.09 -10.43
CA SER A 145 -10.63 -16.70 -11.55
C SER A 145 -9.17 -17.20 -11.43
N VAL A 146 -8.86 -17.95 -10.36
CA VAL A 146 -7.49 -18.38 -10.00
C VAL A 146 -7.31 -19.90 -10.18
N ALA A 147 -8.35 -20.62 -10.63
CA ALA A 147 -8.26 -22.01 -11.03
C ALA A 147 -7.44 -22.13 -12.33
N GLY A 148 -6.11 -22.04 -12.19
CA GLY A 148 -5.13 -22.01 -13.30
C GLY A 148 -4.08 -20.90 -13.20
N ALA A 149 -4.15 -20.00 -12.21
CA ALA A 149 -3.17 -18.92 -12.07
C ALA A 149 -1.83 -19.43 -11.51
N SER A 150 -0.72 -18.82 -11.96
CA SER A 150 0.63 -19.18 -11.49
C SER A 150 0.77 -19.01 -9.97
N MET A 151 1.66 -19.80 -9.35
CA MET A 151 1.94 -19.76 -7.91
C MET A 151 2.21 -18.33 -7.40
N SER A 152 2.88 -17.49 -8.19
CA SER A 152 3.11 -16.08 -7.85
C SER A 152 1.81 -15.25 -7.77
N ALA A 153 0.82 -15.52 -8.61
CA ALA A 153 -0.49 -14.87 -8.54
C ALA A 153 -1.31 -15.36 -7.34
N GLN A 154 -1.20 -16.64 -7.01
CA GLN A 154 -1.84 -17.22 -5.82
C GLN A 154 -1.24 -16.66 -4.52
N LEU A 155 0.08 -16.55 -4.43
CA LEU A 155 0.77 -15.92 -3.29
C LEU A 155 0.41 -14.43 -3.17
N ARG A 156 0.29 -13.71 -4.29
CA ARG A 156 -0.17 -12.31 -4.30
C ARG A 156 -1.60 -12.16 -3.77
N TYR A 157 -2.50 -13.05 -4.18
CA TYR A 157 -3.87 -13.08 -3.68
C TYR A 157 -3.91 -13.32 -2.16
N ILE A 158 -3.16 -14.31 -1.67
CA ILE A 158 -3.08 -14.62 -0.23
C ILE A 158 -2.48 -13.45 0.56
N ALA A 159 -1.43 -12.81 0.06
CA ALA A 159 -0.84 -11.63 0.69
C ALA A 159 -1.83 -10.45 0.79
N GLY A 160 -2.66 -10.25 -0.25
CA GLY A 160 -3.73 -9.27 -0.24
C GLY A 160 -4.79 -9.55 0.84
N LEU A 161 -5.21 -10.81 0.97
CA LEU A 161 -6.14 -11.24 2.02
C LEU A 161 -5.54 -11.10 3.42
N MET A 162 -4.26 -11.42 3.60
CA MET A 162 -3.55 -11.26 4.88
C MET A 162 -3.43 -9.78 5.28
N SER A 163 -3.22 -8.87 4.32
CA SER A 163 -3.22 -7.43 4.62
C SER A 163 -4.59 -6.99 5.14
N ARG A 164 -5.67 -7.36 4.45
CA ARG A 164 -7.05 -7.02 4.86
C ARG A 164 -7.38 -7.56 6.25
N TYR A 165 -6.93 -8.78 6.53
CA TYR A 165 -7.03 -9.36 7.86
C TYR A 165 -6.32 -8.52 8.94
N ASN A 166 -5.05 -8.17 8.71
CA ASN A 166 -4.25 -7.42 9.68
C ASN A 166 -4.87 -6.05 10.00
N GLU A 167 -5.43 -5.38 9.01
CA GLU A 167 -6.09 -4.09 9.22
C GLU A 167 -7.39 -4.21 10.00
N ALA A 168 -8.25 -5.15 9.63
CA ALA A 168 -9.47 -5.42 10.39
C ALA A 168 -9.13 -5.79 11.85
N LYS A 169 -8.04 -6.52 12.07
CA LYS A 169 -7.52 -6.84 13.41
C LYS A 169 -7.02 -5.60 14.15
N GLU A 170 -6.25 -4.73 13.52
CA GLU A 170 -5.78 -3.48 14.15
C GLU A 170 -6.92 -2.53 14.50
N GLU A 171 -7.90 -2.39 13.62
CA GLU A 171 -9.09 -1.57 13.88
C GLU A 171 -9.94 -2.15 15.00
N TRP A 172 -10.11 -3.47 15.04
CA TRP A 172 -10.75 -4.16 16.16
C TRP A 172 -10.01 -3.90 17.48
N LEU A 173 -8.68 -4.01 17.50
CA LEU A 173 -7.86 -3.74 18.69
C LEU A 173 -7.96 -2.28 19.15
N ARG A 174 -8.04 -1.32 18.23
CA ARG A 174 -8.28 0.09 18.56
C ARG A 174 -9.71 0.32 19.06
N ALA A 175 -10.70 -0.34 18.47
CA ALA A 175 -12.10 -0.23 18.88
C ALA A 175 -12.37 -0.84 20.26
N LEU A 176 -11.65 -1.91 20.65
CA LEU A 176 -11.71 -2.50 21.99
C LEU A 176 -11.46 -1.48 23.12
N GLN A 177 -10.67 -0.44 22.86
CA GLN A 177 -10.35 0.60 23.84
C GLN A 177 -11.35 1.77 23.86
N THR A 178 -12.23 1.88 22.85
CA THR A 178 -13.02 3.09 22.61
C THR A 178 -14.52 2.84 22.50
N SER A 179 -14.96 1.73 21.91
CA SER A 179 -16.37 1.38 21.74
C SER A 179 -16.57 -0.14 21.61
N PRO A 180 -17.22 -0.80 22.58
CA PRO A 180 -17.40 -2.26 22.56
C PRO A 180 -18.35 -2.73 21.45
N GLU A 181 -19.35 -1.93 21.07
CA GLU A 181 -20.27 -2.26 19.97
C GLU A 181 -19.55 -2.26 18.62
N ARG A 182 -18.73 -1.23 18.37
CA ARG A 182 -17.90 -1.14 17.16
C ARG A 182 -16.85 -2.24 17.11
N ALA A 183 -16.29 -2.62 18.26
CA ALA A 183 -15.36 -3.74 18.37
C ALA A 183 -16.01 -5.07 17.96
N ALA A 184 -17.28 -5.31 18.27
CA ALA A 184 -17.97 -6.54 17.87
C ALA A 184 -18.13 -6.66 16.35
N THR A 185 -18.50 -5.57 15.66
CA THR A 185 -18.61 -5.54 14.19
C THR A 185 -17.27 -5.77 13.51
N LEU A 186 -16.23 -5.05 13.94
CA LEU A 186 -14.88 -5.16 13.37
C LEU A 186 -14.24 -6.52 13.64
N ARG A 187 -14.58 -7.16 14.78
CA ARG A 187 -14.19 -8.55 15.06
C ARG A 187 -14.78 -9.53 14.06
N GLY A 188 -16.06 -9.35 13.69
CA GLY A 188 -16.72 -10.16 12.68
C GLY A 188 -16.09 -10.00 11.30
N GLU A 189 -15.71 -8.77 10.94
CA GLU A 189 -15.00 -8.49 9.70
C GLU A 189 -13.59 -9.13 9.67
N ALA A 190 -12.83 -9.02 10.76
CA ALA A 190 -11.53 -9.68 10.89
C ALA A 190 -11.65 -11.21 10.77
N GLN A 191 -12.69 -11.81 11.36
CA GLN A 191 -12.97 -13.24 11.22
C GLN A 191 -13.29 -13.64 9.77
N GLN A 192 -14.06 -12.82 9.04
CA GLN A 192 -14.40 -13.07 7.65
C GLN A 192 -13.17 -13.03 6.73
N TRP A 193 -12.28 -12.05 6.96
CA TRP A 193 -11.00 -11.99 6.23
C TRP A 193 -10.10 -13.17 6.58
N LEU A 194 -10.01 -13.56 7.84
CA LEU A 194 -9.23 -14.73 8.27
C LEU A 194 -9.75 -16.03 7.63
N ALA A 195 -11.07 -16.21 7.57
CA ALA A 195 -11.70 -17.35 6.90
C ALA A 195 -11.39 -17.36 5.39
N SER A 196 -11.36 -16.18 4.76
CA SER A 196 -10.98 -16.04 3.34
C SER A 196 -9.52 -16.41 3.10
N VAL A 197 -8.59 -16.00 3.97
CA VAL A 197 -7.19 -16.42 3.91
C VAL A 197 -7.09 -17.93 4.05
N ARG A 198 -7.81 -18.52 5.02
CA ARG A 198 -7.80 -19.96 5.25
C ARG A 198 -8.30 -20.76 4.06
N ALA A 199 -9.44 -20.37 3.49
CA ALA A 199 -9.97 -21.00 2.28
C ALA A 199 -9.01 -20.87 1.08
N ALA A 200 -8.27 -19.77 0.97
CA ALA A 200 -7.28 -19.58 -0.08
C ALA A 200 -6.04 -20.47 0.12
N VAL A 201 -5.61 -20.69 1.36
CA VAL A 201 -4.44 -21.51 1.70
C VAL A 201 -4.76 -23.01 1.60
N GLU A 202 -5.89 -23.45 2.17
CA GLU A 202 -6.30 -24.87 2.16
C GLU A 202 -6.57 -25.41 0.75
N ASN A 203 -7.12 -24.58 -0.15
CA ASN A 203 -7.43 -25.01 -1.52
C ASN A 203 -6.24 -24.91 -2.49
N LYS A 204 -5.15 -24.19 -2.16
CA LYS A 204 -4.17 -23.76 -3.18
C LYS A 204 -2.70 -23.93 -2.80
N LEU A 205 -2.35 -24.24 -1.55
CA LEU A 205 -0.96 -24.45 -1.11
C LEU A 205 -0.81 -25.83 -0.46
N GLU A 206 -0.46 -26.84 -1.26
CA GLU A 206 0.06 -28.11 -0.73
C GLU A 206 1.40 -27.83 -0.03
N GLY A 207 1.41 -27.82 1.31
CA GLY A 207 2.62 -27.61 2.12
C GLY A 207 2.57 -26.47 3.14
N GLY A 208 1.44 -25.77 3.29
CA GLY A 208 1.28 -24.62 4.20
C GLY A 208 1.17 -24.92 5.70
N GLY A 209 1.83 -25.95 6.23
CA GLY A 209 1.66 -26.39 7.63
C GLY A 209 1.85 -25.28 8.65
N SER A 210 2.91 -24.48 8.53
CA SER A 210 3.19 -23.34 9.44
C SER A 210 2.16 -22.20 9.30
N LEU A 211 1.63 -21.98 8.09
CA LEU A 211 0.60 -20.97 7.84
C LEU A 211 -0.77 -21.42 8.38
N ALA A 212 -1.10 -22.69 8.25
CA ALA A 212 -2.31 -23.28 8.85
C ALA A 212 -2.27 -23.23 10.39
N THR A 213 -1.10 -23.48 11.00
CA THR A 213 -0.90 -23.31 12.45
C THR A 213 -1.09 -21.86 12.88
N TRP A 214 -0.50 -20.90 12.15
CA TRP A 214 -0.68 -19.47 12.43
C TRP A 214 -2.15 -19.04 12.30
N LEU A 215 -2.85 -19.45 11.23
CA LEU A 215 -4.27 -19.16 11.03
C LEU A 215 -5.15 -19.70 12.16
N SER A 216 -4.82 -20.88 12.69
CA SER A 216 -5.55 -21.49 13.80
C SER A 216 -5.32 -20.77 15.13
N ALA A 217 -4.10 -20.29 15.37
CA ALA A 217 -3.77 -19.48 16.54
C ALA A 217 -4.49 -18.12 16.50
N GLU A 218 -4.49 -17.46 15.34
CA GLU A 218 -5.19 -16.20 15.11
C GLU A 218 -6.71 -16.30 15.27
N LEU A 219 -7.30 -17.39 14.75
CA LEU A 219 -8.72 -17.65 14.96
C LEU A 219 -9.04 -17.79 16.45
N SER A 220 -8.16 -18.45 17.20
CA SER A 220 -8.33 -18.65 18.64
C SER A 220 -8.24 -17.33 19.43
N VAL A 221 -7.41 -16.39 18.99
CA VAL A 221 -7.36 -15.01 19.53
C VAL A 221 -8.66 -14.28 19.23
N LEU A 222 -9.19 -14.42 18.02
CA LEU A 222 -10.43 -13.78 17.61
C LEU A 222 -11.69 -14.39 18.24
N THR A 223 -11.73 -15.68 18.54
CA THR A 223 -12.87 -16.31 19.23
C THR A 223 -12.79 -16.18 20.75
N GLY A 224 -11.71 -15.61 21.29
CA GLY A 224 -11.49 -15.48 22.73
C GLY A 224 -11.15 -16.80 23.42
N SER A 225 -10.66 -17.79 22.66
CA SER A 225 -10.31 -19.12 23.16
C SER A 225 -8.82 -19.24 23.53
N ALA A 226 -8.00 -18.24 23.21
CA ALA A 226 -6.60 -18.15 23.62
C ALA A 226 -6.42 -17.17 24.80
N PRO A 227 -5.47 -17.44 25.73
CA PRO A 227 -5.12 -16.50 26.79
C PRO A 227 -4.54 -15.22 26.18
N ASN A 228 -5.05 -14.10 26.65
CA ASN A 228 -4.74 -12.74 26.22
C ASN A 228 -3.22 -12.48 26.32
N PRO A 229 -2.47 -12.14 25.24
CA PRO A 229 -1.06 -11.78 25.34
C PRO A 229 -0.83 -10.38 25.96
N GLY A 230 -1.89 -9.70 26.42
CA GLY A 230 -1.86 -8.35 27.01
C GLY A 230 -2.10 -8.29 28.52
N GLY A 231 -1.94 -9.39 29.25
CA GLY A 231 -2.11 -9.42 30.71
C GLY A 231 -0.86 -9.00 31.47
N SER A 232 -0.74 -7.70 31.75
CA SER A 232 -0.09 -7.10 32.93
C SER A 232 1.21 -7.74 33.44
N PHE A 233 2.35 -7.29 32.92
CA PHE A 233 3.64 -7.37 33.63
C PHE A 233 3.76 -6.17 34.56
N VAL A 234 3.06 -6.20 35.70
CA VAL A 234 3.32 -5.32 36.85
C VAL A 234 3.13 -6.15 38.12
N GLY A 235 4.23 -6.33 38.85
CA GLY A 235 4.21 -6.66 40.27
C GLY A 235 4.31 -8.14 40.64
N LYS A 236 5.48 -8.73 40.47
CA LYS A 236 6.02 -9.65 41.49
C LYS A 236 7.50 -9.34 41.68
N GLU A 237 7.79 -8.67 42.79
CA GLU A 237 9.07 -8.78 43.46
C GLU A 237 9.33 -10.27 43.71
N GLU A 238 10.30 -10.82 42.99
CA GLU A 238 11.14 -11.91 43.49
C GLU A 238 12.57 -11.46 43.17
N GLU A 239 13.13 -10.68 44.10
CA GLU A 239 14.56 -10.79 44.41
C GLU A 239 14.81 -12.26 44.77
N ASP A 240 15.61 -12.96 43.98
CA ASP A 240 16.55 -13.94 44.53
C ASP A 240 17.61 -14.31 43.49
N ASP A 241 18.78 -13.69 43.67
CA ASP A 241 20.11 -14.32 43.61
C ASP A 241 20.37 -15.46 42.61
N VAL A 242 20.67 -15.10 41.36
CA VAL A 242 21.33 -16.05 40.41
C VAL A 242 22.64 -15.50 39.81
N LEU A 243 23.13 -14.33 40.24
CA LEU A 243 24.39 -13.77 39.73
C LEU A 243 25.51 -13.59 40.76
N GLY A 244 25.28 -13.91 42.04
CA GLY A 244 26.31 -13.88 43.10
C GLY A 244 27.18 -15.14 43.21
N SER A 245 26.80 -16.25 42.58
CA SER A 245 27.35 -17.58 42.91
C SER A 245 28.44 -18.09 41.95
N PHE A 246 28.85 -17.31 40.95
CA PHE A 246 29.83 -17.74 39.94
C PHE A 246 31.28 -17.29 40.18
N PHE A 247 31.56 -16.41 41.14
CA PHE A 247 32.92 -15.88 41.37
C PHE A 247 33.55 -16.16 42.74
N GLN A 248 33.08 -17.18 43.47
CA GLN A 248 33.81 -17.67 44.65
C GLN A 248 33.86 -19.20 44.69
N LYS A 249 34.83 -19.77 43.97
CA LYS A 249 35.53 -21.00 44.37
C LYS A 249 36.83 -21.16 43.58
N GLY A 250 37.95 -20.90 44.23
CA GLY A 250 39.27 -21.21 43.68
C GLY A 250 40.42 -20.56 44.44
N LYS A 251 40.68 -21.08 45.66
CA LYS A 251 41.93 -21.00 46.47
C LYS A 251 42.65 -19.66 46.59
#